data_AF-A0A927MC44-F1
#
_entry.id   AF-A0A927MC44-F1
#
_cell.length_a   1.000
_cell.length_b   1.000
_cell.length_c   1.000
_cell.angle_alpha   90.00
_cell.angle_beta   90.00
_cell.angle_gamma   90.00
#
_symmetry.space_group_name_H-M   'P 1'
#
loop_
_entity.id
_entity.type
_entity.pdbx_description
1 polymer ?
#
loop_
_entity_poly.entity_id
_entity_poly.type
_entity_poly.pdbx_seq_one_letter_code
_entity_poly.pdbx_strand_id
1 'polypeptide(L)'
;MDVERRREREKHVRESAYLAPPAMVAACTARRSSGDWRGACAAGHVDLHVDLRDVASRYGADEAARIEADLLGFAPDLLRLFAPRTDRLALVPRAQIVLSRLATPFRMSSGWLRPATPVLVAALPDRPRGRQRIVLRVTGVGELRRSWYDLPDWCWHADAVAARRWAYGASATRLAWHTADGSPYPPGAPIPAEQPADRAAEVETISGLLGAKRWIEAYGAAGLTVDTTEPKSWYGGYPWRERELARLAVELPVLVAEARRLFHRYRRRSLHSASNLSRIESPRDGGLTVRRITRDDQGGGPYAFGVRAPVDAALLRWGSLRADELHPLVHEALFPDRSQTWSAPTQSARPVIRVRCGSDWHVVDLVGGRIGTLRHTEEEIRREFVLASLGGPLSGCAAAVRAWRTGVTPVPKQIRLIRRDFFALAFHGDTDTLLGILADGLDPGLRDGEGGTLLHWLHHLDHTRVLPFLVAAGLSVDERDRSGGTPSHRAAADGATEVMAALVAEGADPDAVDALGRTPDDLLAQFRKATGRVAVNR
;
A
#
# COMPACT_ATOMS: atom_id res chain seq x y z
N MET A 1 -5.91 -27.15 7.99
CA MET A 1 -5.46 -25.76 7.74
C MET A 1 -6.66 -24.85 7.97
N ASP A 2 -6.57 -23.96 8.95
CA ASP A 2 -7.67 -23.09 9.39
C ASP A 2 -8.18 -22.17 8.26
N VAL A 3 -9.50 -22.05 8.12
CA VAL A 3 -10.18 -21.23 7.11
C VAL A 3 -9.82 -19.75 7.26
N GLU A 4 -9.59 -19.30 8.50
CA GLU A 4 -9.19 -17.92 8.80
C GLU A 4 -7.79 -17.62 8.25
N ARG A 5 -6.82 -18.50 8.51
CA ARG A 5 -5.44 -18.41 7.97
C ARG A 5 -5.41 -18.42 6.44
N ARG A 6 -6.27 -19.22 5.79
CA ARG A 6 -6.39 -19.22 4.33
C ARG A 6 -6.88 -17.87 3.79
N ARG A 7 -7.87 -17.26 4.43
CA ARG A 7 -8.42 -15.96 4.01
C ARG A 7 -7.42 -14.82 4.18
N GLU A 8 -6.67 -14.83 5.28
CA GLU A 8 -5.61 -13.83 5.52
C GLU A 8 -4.49 -13.92 4.49
N ARG A 9 -4.08 -15.15 4.12
CA ARG A 9 -3.11 -15.40 3.08
C ARG A 9 -3.56 -14.90 1.71
N GLU A 10 -4.75 -15.30 1.26
CA GLU A 10 -5.34 -14.85 -0.01
C GLU A 10 -5.53 -13.33 -0.04
N LYS A 11 -5.83 -12.72 1.12
CA LYS A 11 -5.90 -11.27 1.26
C LYS A 11 -4.52 -10.65 1.04
N HIS A 12 -3.48 -11.16 1.70
CA HIS A 12 -2.15 -10.55 1.63
C HIS A 12 -1.53 -10.62 0.22
N VAL A 13 -1.54 -11.80 -0.42
CA VAL A 13 -1.01 -11.97 -1.79
C VAL A 13 -1.66 -10.97 -2.74
N ARG A 14 -2.98 -10.84 -2.64
CA ARG A 14 -3.75 -9.92 -3.47
C ARG A 14 -3.43 -8.45 -3.17
N GLU A 15 -3.27 -8.08 -1.90
CA GLU A 15 -2.93 -6.72 -1.52
C GLU A 15 -1.56 -6.33 -2.07
N SER A 16 -0.54 -7.17 -1.90
CA SER A 16 0.82 -6.92 -2.39
C SER A 16 0.87 -6.67 -3.90
N ALA A 17 0.03 -7.36 -4.68
CA ALA A 17 -0.08 -7.13 -6.12
C ALA A 17 -0.54 -5.71 -6.50
N TYR A 18 -1.24 -4.99 -5.61
CA TYR A 18 -1.64 -3.59 -5.82
C TYR A 18 -0.61 -2.60 -5.29
N LEU A 19 0.09 -2.96 -4.21
CA LEU A 19 1.01 -2.04 -3.55
C LEU A 19 2.23 -1.74 -4.42
N ALA A 20 2.79 -2.77 -5.05
CA ALA A 20 3.85 -2.67 -6.05
C ALA A 20 3.49 -3.57 -7.23
N PRO A 21 2.79 -3.03 -8.25
CA PRO A 21 2.36 -3.82 -9.38
C PRO A 21 3.52 -4.45 -10.15
N PRO A 22 3.34 -5.63 -10.76
CA PRO A 22 4.43 -6.30 -11.46
C PRO A 22 5.10 -5.45 -12.55
N ALA A 23 4.32 -4.76 -13.40
CA ALA A 23 4.87 -3.88 -14.42
C ALA A 23 5.75 -2.77 -13.82
N MET A 24 5.32 -2.20 -12.68
CA MET A 24 6.09 -1.21 -11.93
C MET A 24 7.39 -1.82 -11.39
N VAL A 25 7.34 -2.99 -10.75
CA VAL A 25 8.54 -3.68 -10.21
C VAL A 25 9.54 -3.97 -11.34
N ALA A 26 9.06 -4.45 -12.49
CA ALA A 26 9.90 -4.72 -13.66
C ALA A 26 10.59 -3.44 -14.15
N ALA A 27 9.82 -2.36 -14.36
CA ALA A 27 10.33 -1.09 -14.84
C ALA A 27 11.31 -0.44 -13.86
N CYS A 28 10.98 -0.40 -12.56
CA CYS A 28 11.86 0.11 -11.50
C CYS A 28 13.16 -0.70 -11.40
N THR A 29 13.09 -2.02 -11.56
CA THR A 29 14.26 -2.90 -11.54
C THR A 29 15.18 -2.62 -12.73
N ALA A 30 14.63 -2.61 -13.96
CA ALA A 30 15.41 -2.32 -15.15
C ALA A 30 16.12 -0.95 -15.08
N ARG A 31 15.40 0.08 -14.62
CA ARG A 31 15.95 1.44 -14.47
C ARG A 31 17.09 1.50 -13.43
N ARG A 32 16.89 0.91 -12.24
CA ARG A 32 17.95 0.83 -11.23
C ARG A 32 19.17 0.06 -11.70
N SER A 33 19.00 -1.08 -12.37
CA SER A 33 20.13 -1.86 -12.89
C SER A 33 20.97 -1.09 -13.90
N SER A 34 20.39 -0.08 -14.56
CA SER A 34 21.11 0.85 -15.45
C SER A 34 21.69 2.10 -14.75
N GLY A 35 21.51 2.24 -13.43
CA GLY A 35 21.90 3.44 -12.66
C GLY A 35 20.94 4.63 -12.79
N ASP A 36 19.83 4.48 -13.51
CA ASP A 36 18.83 5.53 -13.73
C ASP A 36 17.81 5.58 -12.58
N TRP A 37 18.24 6.11 -11.42
CA TRP A 37 17.37 6.26 -10.25
C TRP A 37 16.19 7.23 -10.49
N ARG A 38 16.34 8.21 -11.39
CA ARG A 38 15.26 9.14 -11.74
C ARG A 38 14.18 8.44 -12.54
N GLY A 39 14.56 7.64 -13.53
CA GLY A 39 13.64 6.79 -14.27
C GLY A 39 12.98 5.75 -13.38
N ALA A 40 13.69 5.20 -12.39
CA ALA A 40 13.08 4.32 -11.39
C ALA A 40 12.01 5.04 -10.57
N CYS A 41 12.25 6.28 -10.12
CA CYS A 41 11.25 7.10 -9.43
C CYS A 41 10.01 7.35 -10.30
N ALA A 42 10.19 7.70 -11.58
CA ALA A 42 9.08 7.90 -12.50
C ALA A 42 8.24 6.62 -12.68
N ALA A 43 8.89 5.48 -12.89
CA ALA A 43 8.26 4.17 -12.98
C ALA A 43 7.50 3.80 -11.69
N GLY A 44 8.08 4.13 -10.52
CA GLY A 44 7.47 3.94 -9.21
C GLY A 44 6.46 5.01 -8.80
N HIS A 45 6.05 5.89 -9.72
CA HIS A 45 5.14 7.01 -9.46
C HIS A 45 5.55 7.85 -8.24
N VAL A 46 6.83 8.23 -8.20
CA VAL A 46 7.44 9.13 -7.23
C VAL A 46 7.79 10.44 -7.90
N ASP A 47 7.18 11.53 -7.43
CA ASP A 47 7.44 12.89 -7.88
C ASP A 47 8.72 13.43 -7.22
N LEU A 48 9.69 13.84 -8.03
CA LEU A 48 11.01 14.26 -7.55
C LEU A 48 11.12 15.76 -7.36
N HIS A 49 11.24 16.20 -6.11
CA HIS A 49 11.47 17.59 -5.72
C HIS A 49 12.79 17.69 -4.96
N VAL A 50 13.88 17.26 -5.61
CA VAL A 50 15.23 17.26 -5.03
C VAL A 50 16.19 17.98 -5.98
N ASP A 51 16.82 19.04 -5.48
CA ASP A 51 17.93 19.72 -6.13
C ASP A 51 19.19 19.58 -5.27
N LEU A 52 20.16 18.79 -5.73
CA LEU A 52 21.40 18.55 -4.99
C LEU A 52 22.26 19.81 -4.86
N ARG A 53 22.12 20.81 -5.74
CA ARG A 53 22.83 22.08 -5.64
C ARG A 53 22.29 22.92 -4.49
N ASP A 54 20.97 22.96 -4.33
CA ASP A 54 20.32 23.58 -3.18
C ASP A 54 20.75 22.88 -1.88
N VAL A 55 20.74 21.55 -1.86
CA VAL A 55 21.23 20.78 -0.70
C VAL A 55 22.68 21.11 -0.38
N ALA A 56 23.58 21.17 -1.37
CA ALA A 56 24.98 21.52 -1.17
C ALA A 56 25.16 22.94 -0.63
N SER A 57 24.40 23.92 -1.15
CA SER A 57 24.46 25.30 -0.66
C SER A 57 23.96 25.45 0.77
N ARG A 58 22.95 24.67 1.16
CA ARG A 58 22.27 24.80 2.46
C ARG A 58 22.90 23.97 3.56
N TYR A 59 23.40 22.79 3.22
CA TYR A 59 23.88 21.79 4.18
C TYR A 59 25.35 21.39 3.99
N GLY A 60 25.99 21.82 2.89
CA GLY A 60 27.37 21.47 2.55
C GLY A 60 27.49 20.33 1.54
N ALA A 61 28.64 20.28 0.86
CA ALA A 61 28.91 19.32 -0.21
C ALA A 61 28.87 17.85 0.27
N ASP A 62 29.41 17.56 1.46
CA ASP A 62 29.43 16.20 2.02
C ASP A 62 28.02 15.65 2.25
N GLU A 63 27.11 16.50 2.75
CA GLU A 63 25.72 16.12 3.00
C GLU A 63 24.96 15.94 1.68
N ALA A 64 25.25 16.74 0.65
CA ALA A 64 24.68 16.56 -0.68
C ALA A 64 25.14 15.25 -1.33
N ALA A 65 26.44 14.92 -1.25
CA ALA A 65 26.99 13.66 -1.75
C ALA A 65 26.37 12.44 -1.03
N ARG A 66 26.14 12.55 0.28
CA ARG A 66 25.43 11.51 1.05
C ARG A 66 23.99 11.31 0.57
N ILE A 67 23.24 12.39 0.34
CA ILE A 67 21.87 12.30 -0.18
C ILE A 67 21.85 11.72 -1.60
N GLU A 68 22.84 12.08 -2.44
CA GLU A 68 23.00 11.49 -3.76
C GLU A 68 23.25 9.99 -3.69
N ALA A 69 24.10 9.52 -2.76
CA ALA A 69 24.31 8.09 -2.52
C ALA A 69 23.01 7.36 -2.10
N ASP A 70 22.21 7.97 -1.20
CA ASP A 70 20.90 7.42 -0.80
C ASP A 70 19.92 7.37 -1.99
N LEU A 71 19.97 8.33 -2.92
CA LEU A 71 19.15 8.37 -4.14
C LEU A 71 19.56 7.32 -5.17
N LEU A 72 20.86 7.09 -5.35
CA LEU A 72 21.38 6.11 -6.30
C LEU A 72 20.88 4.69 -6.03
N GLY A 73 20.78 4.32 -4.75
CA GLY A 73 20.21 3.03 -4.35
C GLY A 73 18.73 3.05 -3.99
N PHE A 74 18.01 4.15 -4.23
CA PHE A 74 16.59 4.26 -3.90
C PHE A 74 15.73 3.30 -4.73
N ALA A 75 14.90 2.53 -4.03
CA ALA A 75 13.99 1.51 -4.55
C ALA A 75 12.52 1.93 -4.30
N PRO A 76 11.88 2.67 -5.22
CA PRO A 76 10.53 3.19 -5.02
C PRO A 76 9.45 2.10 -5.00
N ASP A 77 9.63 1.05 -5.80
CA ASP A 77 8.82 -0.18 -5.80
C ASP A 77 8.86 -0.88 -4.43
N LEU A 78 10.05 -1.00 -3.84
CA LEU A 78 10.22 -1.59 -2.51
C LEU A 78 9.62 -0.68 -1.41
N LEU A 79 9.87 0.63 -1.47
CA LEU A 79 9.27 1.60 -0.53
C LEU A 79 7.75 1.45 -0.47
N ARG A 80 7.10 1.27 -1.63
CA ARG A 80 5.64 1.14 -1.71
C ARG A 80 5.10 -0.11 -1.00
N LEU A 81 5.87 -1.20 -0.96
CA LEU A 81 5.49 -2.41 -0.23
C LEU A 81 5.41 -2.16 1.28
N PHE A 82 6.30 -1.32 1.82
CA PHE A 82 6.43 -1.07 3.26
C PHE A 82 5.85 0.26 3.73
N ALA A 83 5.49 1.16 2.81
CA ALA A 83 4.90 2.45 3.15
C ALA A 83 3.64 2.26 4.02
N PRO A 84 3.43 3.08 5.07
CA PRO A 84 2.31 2.95 5.98
C PRO A 84 0.99 3.20 5.24
N ARG A 85 -0.02 2.39 5.56
CA ARG A 85 -1.34 2.41 4.90
C ARG A 85 -2.49 2.45 5.90
N THR A 86 -3.60 2.99 5.42
CA THR A 86 -4.90 2.84 6.05
C THR A 86 -5.41 1.40 5.93
N ASP A 87 -6.48 1.08 6.65
CA ASP A 87 -7.20 -0.20 6.54
C ASP A 87 -7.77 -0.47 5.13
N ARG A 88 -7.91 0.57 4.31
CA ARG A 88 -8.37 0.52 2.92
C ARG A 88 -7.24 0.53 1.89
N LEU A 89 -6.00 0.22 2.29
CA LEU A 89 -4.80 0.13 1.44
C LEU A 89 -4.28 1.45 0.85
N ALA A 90 -5.01 2.55 1.03
CA ALA A 90 -4.49 3.89 0.72
C ALA A 90 -3.26 4.21 1.59
N LEU A 91 -2.27 4.88 1.01
CA LEU A 91 -1.15 5.49 1.73
C LEU A 91 -1.70 6.38 2.86
N VAL A 92 -1.05 6.36 4.04
CA VAL A 92 -1.48 7.19 5.16
C VAL A 92 -1.43 8.67 4.76
N PRO A 93 -2.57 9.39 4.83
CA PRO A 93 -2.59 10.76 4.35
C PRO A 93 -1.67 11.69 5.16
N ARG A 94 -1.02 12.64 4.48
CA ARG A 94 -0.17 13.69 5.07
C ARG A 94 1.05 13.21 5.85
N ALA A 95 1.32 11.91 5.84
CA ALA A 95 2.46 11.32 6.52
C ALA A 95 3.76 11.68 5.78
N GLN A 96 4.84 11.76 6.58
CA GLN A 96 6.19 11.93 6.09
C GLN A 96 6.98 10.71 6.48
N ILE A 97 7.77 10.19 5.56
CA ILE A 97 8.66 9.06 5.80
C ILE A 97 10.10 9.54 5.61
N VAL A 98 10.89 9.47 6.67
CA VAL A 98 12.34 9.70 6.62
C VAL A 98 13.00 8.47 6.04
N LEU A 99 13.82 8.70 5.01
CA LEU A 99 14.63 7.72 4.32
C LEU A 99 16.09 8.11 4.54
N SER A 100 16.79 7.43 5.44
CA SER A 100 18.19 7.75 5.72
C SER A 100 18.97 6.53 6.16
N ARG A 101 20.14 6.34 5.53
CA ARG A 101 21.14 5.33 5.92
C ARG A 101 22.17 5.84 6.92
N LEU A 102 22.00 7.06 7.44
CA LEU A 102 22.92 7.62 8.41
C LEU A 102 22.92 6.76 9.69
N ALA A 103 24.09 6.26 10.04
CA ALA A 103 24.33 5.48 11.25
C ALA A 103 24.46 6.37 12.48
N THR A 104 25.01 7.58 12.30
CA THR A 104 25.16 8.55 13.38
C THR A 104 23.80 9.17 13.74
N PRO A 105 23.60 9.52 15.02
CA PRO A 105 22.38 10.20 15.45
C PRO A 105 22.19 11.54 14.77
N PHE A 106 20.94 11.89 14.50
CA PHE A 106 20.61 13.16 13.88
C PHE A 106 20.93 14.33 14.80
N ARG A 107 21.50 15.37 14.19
CA ARG A 107 21.64 16.68 14.81
C ARG A 107 20.30 17.38 14.73
N MET A 108 19.57 17.39 15.85
CA MET A 108 18.39 18.23 16.03
C MET A 108 18.86 19.69 16.03
N SER A 109 18.20 20.56 15.25
CA SER A 109 18.61 21.95 14.99
C SER A 109 19.21 22.66 16.21
N SER A 110 20.38 23.28 16.07
CA SER A 110 21.08 24.03 17.13
C SER A 110 21.34 25.48 16.72
N GLY A 111 20.30 26.18 16.25
CA GLY A 111 20.37 27.60 15.85
C GLY A 111 20.91 27.83 14.43
N TRP A 112 21.10 29.10 14.05
CA TRP A 112 21.44 29.53 12.68
C TRP A 112 22.84 29.11 12.20
N LEU A 113 23.78 28.87 13.12
CA LEU A 113 25.19 28.61 12.79
C LEU A 113 25.47 27.16 12.36
N ARG A 114 24.56 26.21 12.63
CA ARG A 114 24.73 24.80 12.27
C ARG A 114 23.40 24.19 11.84
N PRO A 115 23.18 23.97 10.53
CA PRO A 115 21.91 23.46 10.04
C PRO A 115 21.63 22.05 10.59
N ALA A 116 20.35 21.74 10.79
CA ALA A 116 19.92 20.39 11.14
C ALA A 116 20.37 19.38 10.08
N THR A 117 20.51 18.11 10.45
CA THR A 117 20.87 17.05 9.48
C THR A 117 19.84 17.02 8.35
N PRO A 118 20.26 17.09 7.07
CA PRO A 118 19.34 16.94 5.95
C PRO A 118 18.96 15.48 5.79
N VAL A 119 17.68 15.23 5.53
CA VAL A 119 17.14 13.89 5.29
C VAL A 119 16.29 13.87 4.05
N LEU A 120 16.35 12.74 3.33
CA LEU A 120 15.43 12.44 2.26
C LEU A 120 14.08 12.08 2.87
N VAL A 121 13.01 12.69 2.37
CA VAL A 121 11.66 12.52 2.88
C VAL A 121 10.71 12.17 1.75
N ALA A 122 10.07 10.99 1.88
CA ALA A 122 8.91 10.62 1.10
C ALA A 122 7.64 11.16 1.77
N ALA A 123 7.04 12.19 1.19
CA ALA A 123 5.76 12.73 1.61
C ALA A 123 4.62 11.96 0.91
N LEU A 124 3.69 11.47 1.73
CA LEU A 124 2.52 10.72 1.27
C LEU A 124 1.37 11.65 0.88
N PRO A 125 0.39 11.18 0.08
CA PRO A 125 -0.73 11.99 -0.41
C PRO A 125 -1.49 12.71 0.70
N ASP A 126 -2.09 13.87 0.43
CA ASP A 126 -2.83 14.61 1.46
C ASP A 126 -4.18 13.99 1.83
N ARG A 127 -4.73 13.12 0.98
CA ARG A 127 -6.06 12.52 1.14
C ARG A 127 -6.06 11.02 0.88
N PRO A 128 -6.92 10.25 1.57
CA PRO A 128 -6.94 8.80 1.44
C PRO A 128 -7.52 8.31 0.11
N ARG A 129 -8.32 9.12 -0.58
CA ARG A 129 -8.90 8.78 -1.89
C ARG A 129 -8.26 9.52 -3.07
N GLY A 130 -7.27 10.38 -2.82
CA GLY A 130 -6.57 11.08 -3.90
C GLY A 130 -5.50 10.21 -4.56
N ARG A 131 -4.77 10.78 -5.53
CA ARG A 131 -3.61 10.15 -6.18
C ARG A 131 -2.66 9.49 -5.19
N GLN A 132 -2.35 8.21 -5.41
CA GLN A 132 -1.41 7.45 -4.57
C GLN A 132 0.06 7.69 -4.96
N ARG A 133 0.41 8.94 -5.30
CA ARG A 133 1.78 9.37 -5.66
C ARG A 133 2.55 9.76 -4.41
N ILE A 134 3.85 9.49 -4.41
CA ILE A 134 4.76 9.86 -3.33
C ILE A 134 5.60 11.04 -3.82
N VAL A 135 5.74 12.09 -3.00
CA VAL A 135 6.65 13.21 -3.33
C VAL A 135 7.94 13.02 -2.55
N LEU A 136 9.07 12.96 -3.25
CA LEU A 136 10.39 12.84 -2.66
C LEU A 136 11.06 14.21 -2.60
N ARG A 137 11.54 14.60 -1.43
CA ARG A 137 12.19 15.90 -1.19
C ARG A 137 13.26 15.81 -0.12
N VAL A 138 14.12 16.82 -0.02
CA VAL A 138 15.09 16.96 1.08
C VAL A 138 14.64 18.04 2.05
N THR A 139 14.82 17.81 3.34
CA THR A 139 14.51 18.79 4.40
C THR A 139 15.38 18.54 5.62
N GLY A 140 15.57 19.54 6.47
CA GLY A 140 16.24 19.34 7.75
C GLY A 140 15.38 18.52 8.70
N VAL A 141 15.98 17.65 9.52
CA VAL A 141 15.23 16.87 10.54
C VAL A 141 14.42 17.76 11.50
N GLY A 142 14.88 19.00 11.74
CA GLY A 142 14.15 19.98 12.55
C GLY A 142 12.89 20.58 11.89
N GLU A 143 12.70 20.39 10.58
CA GLU A 143 11.56 20.90 9.79
C GLU A 143 10.48 19.82 9.56
N LEU A 144 10.70 18.60 10.08
CA LEU A 144 9.70 17.55 10.02
C LEU A 144 8.43 17.97 10.76
N ARG A 145 7.27 17.53 10.26
CA ARG A 145 5.99 17.74 10.94
C ARG A 145 6.04 17.11 12.34
N ARG A 146 5.09 17.48 13.22
CA ARG A 146 5.07 16.98 14.61
C ARG A 146 5.19 15.45 14.72
N SER A 147 4.63 14.69 13.77
CA SER A 147 4.75 13.23 13.75
C SER A 147 5.05 12.70 12.35
N TRP A 148 5.93 11.71 12.28
CA TRP A 148 6.43 11.14 11.02
C TRP A 148 6.80 9.66 11.20
N TYR A 149 7.14 9.00 10.11
CA TYR A 149 7.70 7.66 10.08
C TYR A 149 9.18 7.75 9.72
N ASP A 150 9.99 6.81 10.19
CA ASP A 150 11.37 6.64 9.75
C ASP A 150 11.55 5.16 9.43
N LEU A 151 11.64 4.85 8.14
CA LEU A 151 11.77 3.47 7.69
C LEU A 151 13.25 3.08 7.61
N PRO A 152 13.61 1.88 8.08
CA PRO A 152 14.94 1.33 7.91
C PRO A 152 15.25 1.12 6.42
N ASP A 153 16.52 1.10 6.09
CA ASP A 153 17.02 1.05 4.72
C ASP A 153 16.60 -0.22 3.96
N TRP A 154 16.40 -1.33 4.66
CA TRP A 154 15.90 -2.57 4.07
C TRP A 154 14.49 -2.45 3.45
N CYS A 155 13.72 -1.41 3.80
CA CYS A 155 12.39 -1.15 3.23
C CYS A 155 12.43 -0.36 1.92
N TRP A 156 13.55 0.25 1.52
CA TRP A 156 13.55 1.23 0.43
C TRP A 156 14.88 1.39 -0.31
N HIS A 157 15.97 0.77 0.14
CA HIS A 157 17.28 0.90 -0.51
C HIS A 157 17.73 -0.45 -1.07
N ALA A 158 18.26 -0.48 -2.30
CA ALA A 158 18.70 -1.69 -2.99
C ALA A 158 19.79 -2.44 -2.22
N ASP A 159 20.85 -1.74 -1.84
CA ASP A 159 22.05 -2.32 -1.20
C ASP A 159 21.84 -2.82 0.24
N ALA A 160 20.65 -2.65 0.83
CA ALA A 160 20.37 -3.09 2.20
C ALA A 160 20.13 -4.61 2.29
N VAL A 161 20.90 -5.42 1.55
CA VAL A 161 20.71 -6.86 1.37
C VAL A 161 20.76 -7.62 2.69
N ALA A 162 21.80 -7.40 3.50
CA ALA A 162 21.97 -8.06 4.80
C ALA A 162 20.89 -7.67 5.81
N ALA A 163 20.57 -6.37 5.89
CA ALA A 163 19.51 -5.86 6.76
C ALA A 163 18.13 -6.41 6.33
N ARG A 164 17.88 -6.53 5.02
CA ARG A 164 16.66 -7.14 4.47
C ARG A 164 16.59 -8.61 4.81
N ARG A 165 17.66 -9.38 4.61
CA ARG A 165 17.74 -10.79 5.01
C ARG A 165 17.39 -10.98 6.48
N TRP A 166 17.97 -10.16 7.37
CA TRP A 166 17.68 -10.19 8.80
C TRP A 166 16.21 -9.85 9.13
N ALA A 167 15.65 -8.84 8.47
CA ALA A 167 14.27 -8.40 8.67
C ALA A 167 13.24 -9.48 8.28
N TYR A 168 13.57 -10.29 7.27
CA TYR A 168 12.78 -11.45 6.84
C TYR A 168 12.94 -12.68 7.75
N GLY A 169 13.73 -12.58 8.82
CA GLY A 169 13.91 -13.68 9.77
C GLY A 169 14.87 -14.75 9.26
N ALA A 170 15.71 -14.45 8.27
CA ALA A 170 16.77 -15.35 7.86
C ALA A 170 18.03 -15.14 8.70
N SER A 171 18.69 -16.23 9.03
CA SER A 171 20.03 -16.24 9.59
C SER A 171 21.09 -16.38 8.50
N ALA A 172 22.35 -16.55 8.91
CA ALA A 172 23.44 -16.78 7.99
C ALA A 172 23.20 -18.03 7.12
N THR A 173 22.55 -19.06 7.67
CA THR A 173 22.46 -20.39 7.03
C THR A 173 21.07 -20.75 6.53
N ARG A 174 19.99 -20.14 7.04
CA ARG A 174 18.63 -20.54 6.66
C ARG A 174 17.59 -19.43 6.82
N LEU A 175 16.44 -19.62 6.19
CA LEU A 175 15.22 -18.86 6.47
C LEU A 175 14.35 -19.62 7.49
N ALA A 176 13.57 -18.91 8.31
CA ALA A 176 12.58 -19.52 9.19
C ALA A 176 11.65 -20.48 8.40
N TRP A 177 11.48 -21.70 8.91
CA TRP A 177 10.77 -22.84 8.29
C TRP A 177 11.29 -23.35 6.95
N HIS A 178 12.52 -23.00 6.56
CA HIS A 178 13.16 -23.51 5.35
C HIS A 178 14.52 -24.14 5.68
N THR A 179 14.91 -25.13 4.88
CA THR A 179 16.27 -25.68 4.84
C THR A 179 17.26 -24.65 4.27
N ALA A 180 18.56 -24.95 4.37
CA ALA A 180 19.62 -24.02 3.94
C ALA A 180 19.61 -23.72 2.43
N ASP A 181 19.14 -24.66 1.61
CA ASP A 181 18.90 -24.49 0.17
C ASP A 181 17.64 -23.67 -0.14
N GLY A 182 16.89 -23.25 0.89
CA GLY A 182 15.69 -22.44 0.76
C GLY A 182 14.41 -23.23 0.47
N SER A 183 14.46 -24.57 0.51
CA SER A 183 13.27 -25.42 0.42
C SER A 183 12.46 -25.38 1.73
N PRO A 184 11.10 -25.35 1.70
CA PRO A 184 10.32 -25.38 2.93
C PRO A 184 10.49 -26.73 3.64
N TYR A 185 10.56 -26.74 4.97
CA TYR A 185 10.64 -28.00 5.72
C TYR A 185 9.44 -28.90 5.43
N PRO A 186 9.64 -30.23 5.37
CA PRO A 186 8.53 -31.17 5.26
C PRO A 186 7.54 -30.99 6.42
N PRO A 187 6.23 -31.12 6.19
CA PRO A 187 5.25 -31.08 7.27
C PRO A 187 5.58 -32.09 8.38
N GLY A 188 5.75 -31.61 9.60
CA GLY A 188 6.08 -32.47 10.76
C GLY A 188 7.57 -32.80 10.93
N ALA A 189 8.45 -32.30 10.06
CA ALA A 189 9.88 -32.43 10.27
C ALA A 189 10.32 -31.70 11.56
N PRO A 190 11.23 -32.30 12.36
CA PRO A 190 11.80 -31.62 13.51
C PRO A 190 12.54 -30.35 13.02
N ILE A 191 12.18 -29.21 13.62
CA ILE A 191 12.93 -27.98 13.44
C ILE A 191 14.32 -28.24 14.03
N PRO A 192 15.42 -27.91 13.33
CA PRO A 192 16.77 -28.06 13.88
C PRO A 192 16.85 -27.45 15.28
N ALA A 193 17.55 -28.13 16.20
CA ALA A 193 17.65 -27.69 17.59
C ALA A 193 18.08 -26.23 17.67
N GLU A 194 17.47 -25.48 18.60
CA GLU A 194 17.77 -24.07 18.84
C GLU A 194 19.29 -23.87 18.95
N GLN A 195 19.85 -23.17 17.97
CA GLN A 195 21.17 -22.59 18.14
C GLN A 195 20.96 -21.23 18.83
N PRO A 196 21.61 -20.96 19.97
CA PRO A 196 21.55 -19.65 20.60
C PRO A 196 21.90 -18.56 19.57
N ALA A 197 21.02 -17.57 19.44
CA ALA A 197 21.12 -16.45 18.48
C ALA A 197 20.83 -16.75 16.99
N ASP A 198 20.26 -17.90 16.63
CA ASP A 198 19.72 -18.10 15.27
C ASP A 198 18.46 -17.25 15.05
N ARG A 199 18.56 -16.25 14.17
CA ARG A 199 17.45 -15.35 13.81
C ARG A 199 16.21 -16.10 13.31
N ALA A 200 16.40 -17.21 12.60
CA ALA A 200 15.29 -18.02 12.11
C ALA A 200 14.53 -18.71 13.27
N ALA A 201 15.24 -19.19 14.28
CA ALA A 201 14.66 -19.80 15.48
C ALA A 201 13.87 -18.77 16.32
N GLU A 202 14.38 -17.55 16.46
CA GLU A 202 13.67 -16.46 17.15
C GLU A 202 12.29 -16.20 16.51
N VAL A 203 12.25 -16.07 15.18
CA VAL A 203 11.01 -15.83 14.42
C VAL A 203 10.05 -17.02 14.50
N GLU A 204 10.59 -18.24 14.52
CA GLU A 204 9.83 -19.49 14.70
C GLU A 204 9.13 -19.53 16.07
N THR A 205 9.88 -19.21 17.13
CA THR A 205 9.38 -19.15 18.51
C THR A 205 8.30 -18.08 18.67
N ILE A 206 8.56 -16.85 18.22
CA ILE A 206 7.57 -15.76 18.26
C ILE A 206 6.30 -16.19 17.53
N SER A 207 6.42 -16.72 16.31
CA SER A 207 5.26 -17.10 15.50
C SER A 207 4.48 -18.28 16.08
N GLY A 208 5.16 -19.23 16.74
CA GLY A 208 4.52 -20.31 17.49
C GLY A 208 3.67 -19.78 18.64
N LEU A 209 4.21 -18.85 19.43
CA LEU A 209 3.50 -18.21 20.54
C LEU A 209 2.31 -17.39 20.05
N LEU A 210 2.46 -16.63 18.96
CA LEU A 210 1.35 -15.89 18.33
C LEU A 210 0.26 -16.82 17.79
N GLY A 211 0.65 -17.94 17.16
CA GLY A 211 -0.28 -18.95 16.68
C GLY A 211 -1.08 -19.64 17.80
N ALA A 212 -0.50 -19.73 19.00
CA ALA A 212 -1.14 -20.20 20.22
C ALA A 212 -1.87 -19.10 21.02
N LYS A 213 -1.91 -17.85 20.50
CA LYS A 213 -2.49 -16.67 21.16
C LYS A 213 -1.83 -16.33 22.53
N ARG A 214 -0.58 -16.74 22.75
CA ARG A 214 0.23 -16.44 23.94
C ARG A 214 0.95 -15.10 23.76
N TRP A 215 0.18 -14.02 23.71
CA TRP A 215 0.67 -12.70 23.29
C TRP A 215 1.80 -12.16 24.18
N ILE A 216 1.63 -12.13 25.50
CA ILE A 216 2.64 -11.56 26.42
C ILE A 216 3.99 -12.29 26.28
N GLU A 217 3.95 -13.60 26.13
CA GLU A 217 5.15 -14.42 25.96
C GLU A 217 5.80 -14.18 24.60
N ALA A 218 5.02 -13.97 23.54
CA ALA A 218 5.56 -13.61 22.23
C ALA A 218 6.28 -12.24 22.26
N TYR A 219 5.76 -11.28 23.02
CA TYR A 219 6.42 -9.98 23.24
C TYR A 219 7.72 -10.18 24.05
N GLY A 220 7.68 -11.00 25.10
CA GLY A 220 8.86 -11.35 25.89
C GLY A 220 9.95 -12.02 25.04
N ALA A 221 9.56 -12.97 24.18
CA ALA A 221 10.49 -13.63 23.25
C ALA A 221 11.10 -12.66 22.23
N ALA A 222 10.38 -11.61 21.83
CA ALA A 222 10.90 -10.52 21.00
C ALA A 222 11.77 -9.52 21.78
N GLY A 223 11.90 -9.66 23.10
CA GLY A 223 12.66 -8.76 23.98
C GLY A 223 11.91 -7.51 24.40
N LEU A 224 10.57 -7.54 24.44
CA LEU A 224 9.71 -6.43 24.80
C LEU A 224 8.82 -6.79 26.00
N THR A 225 8.97 -6.08 27.11
CA THR A 225 8.10 -6.25 28.27
C THR A 225 6.76 -5.58 28.02
N VAL A 226 5.65 -6.25 28.31
CA VAL A 226 4.30 -5.65 28.26
C VAL A 226 3.93 -5.12 29.63
N ASP A 227 3.79 -3.81 29.75
CA ASP A 227 3.20 -3.19 30.93
C ASP A 227 1.68 -3.31 30.86
N THR A 228 1.11 -4.10 31.77
CA THR A 228 -0.32 -4.34 31.90
C THR A 228 -1.04 -3.32 32.77
N THR A 229 -0.34 -2.33 33.30
CA THR A 229 -0.90 -1.29 34.17
C THR A 229 -1.88 -0.41 33.39
N GLU A 230 -3.05 -0.15 33.97
CA GLU A 230 -4.07 0.68 33.33
C GLU A 230 -3.65 2.16 33.30
N PRO A 231 -3.75 2.83 32.14
CA PRO A 231 -3.47 4.26 32.07
C PRO A 231 -4.55 5.05 32.80
N LYS A 232 -4.13 5.98 33.67
CA LYS A 232 -5.06 6.88 34.36
C LYS A 232 -5.68 7.84 33.33
N SER A 233 -7.00 7.79 33.15
CA SER A 233 -7.77 8.68 32.28
C SER A 233 -9.03 9.17 32.97
N TRP A 234 -9.41 10.43 32.74
CA TRP A 234 -10.70 10.98 33.17
C TRP A 234 -11.92 10.26 32.54
N TYR A 235 -11.72 9.51 31.46
CA TYR A 235 -12.72 8.67 30.80
C TYR A 235 -12.63 7.17 31.18
N GLY A 236 -11.81 6.83 32.18
CA GLY A 236 -11.48 5.45 32.55
C GLY A 236 -10.38 4.86 31.69
N GLY A 237 -9.43 4.16 32.32
CA GLY A 237 -8.44 3.34 31.63
C GLY A 237 -9.07 2.00 31.23
N TYR A 238 -8.82 1.51 30.02
CA TYR A 238 -9.16 0.14 29.65
C TYR A 238 -7.89 -0.71 29.64
N PRO A 239 -7.92 -1.93 30.21
CA PRO A 239 -6.79 -2.84 30.14
C PRO A 239 -6.50 -3.24 28.70
N TRP A 240 -5.31 -3.79 28.45
CA TRP A 240 -5.01 -4.41 27.16
C TRP A 240 -6.05 -5.49 26.84
N ARG A 241 -6.74 -5.33 25.71
CA ARG A 241 -7.56 -6.43 25.17
C ARG A 241 -6.70 -7.30 24.26
N GLU A 242 -6.98 -8.60 24.18
CA GLU A 242 -6.27 -9.52 23.27
C GLU A 242 -6.17 -8.96 21.84
N ARG A 243 -7.25 -8.33 21.37
CA ARG A 243 -7.31 -7.70 20.04
C ARG A 243 -6.26 -6.59 19.84
N GLU A 244 -5.88 -5.88 20.88
CA GLU A 244 -4.91 -4.77 20.79
C GLU A 244 -3.48 -5.31 20.73
N LEU A 245 -3.15 -6.29 21.57
CA LEU A 245 -1.85 -6.98 21.49
C LEU A 245 -1.68 -7.71 20.16
N ALA A 246 -2.76 -8.34 19.66
CA ALA A 246 -2.78 -9.00 18.36
C ALA A 246 -2.55 -8.05 17.18
N ARG A 247 -3.00 -6.78 17.27
CA ARG A 247 -2.79 -5.79 16.19
C ARG A 247 -1.33 -5.44 15.97
N LEU A 248 -0.53 -5.37 17.04
CA LEU A 248 0.89 -5.02 17.00
C LEU A 248 1.79 -6.26 16.84
N ALA A 249 1.25 -7.46 17.08
CA ALA A 249 1.97 -8.72 17.01
C ALA A 249 2.69 -8.96 15.66
N VAL A 250 2.11 -8.46 14.56
CA VAL A 250 2.67 -8.60 13.21
C VAL A 250 3.98 -7.82 13.01
N GLU A 251 4.35 -6.94 13.94
CA GLU A 251 5.57 -6.12 13.86
C GLU A 251 6.67 -6.68 14.78
N LEU A 252 6.33 -7.56 15.73
CA LEU A 252 7.25 -8.05 16.77
C LEU A 252 8.60 -8.52 16.26
N PRO A 253 8.71 -9.27 15.14
CA PRO A 253 10.01 -9.72 14.65
C PRO A 253 11.01 -8.56 14.45
N VAL A 254 10.58 -7.40 13.98
CA VAL A 254 11.47 -6.26 13.69
C VAL A 254 11.36 -5.14 14.72
N LEU A 255 10.27 -5.07 15.47
CA LEU A 255 9.90 -3.93 16.31
C LEU A 255 10.98 -3.52 17.32
N VAL A 256 11.60 -4.47 18.02
CA VAL A 256 12.62 -4.17 19.05
C VAL A 256 13.88 -3.56 18.44
N ALA A 257 14.35 -4.11 17.32
CA ALA A 257 15.50 -3.55 16.61
C ALA A 257 15.19 -2.15 16.05
N GLU A 258 14.01 -1.97 15.47
CA GLU A 258 13.57 -0.67 14.96
C GLU A 258 13.40 0.37 16.07
N ALA A 259 12.82 -0.01 17.22
CA ALA A 259 12.71 0.88 18.38
C ALA A 259 14.10 1.33 18.86
N ARG A 260 15.06 0.40 19.00
CA ARG A 260 16.45 0.72 19.38
C ARG A 260 17.12 1.64 18.37
N ARG A 261 16.96 1.38 17.07
CA ARG A 261 17.47 2.22 15.97
C ARG A 261 16.95 3.64 16.10
N LEU A 262 15.64 3.81 16.31
CA LEU A 262 15.01 5.12 16.45
C LEU A 262 15.40 5.84 17.76
N PHE A 263 15.50 5.14 18.88
CA PHE A 263 15.99 5.71 20.14
C PHE A 263 17.41 6.26 20.00
N HIS A 264 18.29 5.47 19.39
CA HIS A 264 19.67 5.89 19.09
C HIS A 264 19.69 7.10 18.15
N ARG A 265 19.01 6.99 17.01
CA ARG A 265 19.01 7.99 15.92
C ARG A 265 18.47 9.34 16.36
N TYR A 266 17.39 9.36 17.13
CA TYR A 266 16.74 10.60 17.58
C TYR A 266 17.11 11.02 19.01
N ARG A 267 17.95 10.24 19.70
CA ARG A 267 18.32 10.46 21.12
C ARG A 267 17.09 10.58 22.02
N ARG A 268 16.12 9.68 21.83
CA ARG A 268 14.86 9.64 22.59
C ARG A 268 14.79 8.42 23.50
N ARG A 269 13.86 8.45 24.45
CA ARG A 269 13.53 7.32 25.34
C ARG A 269 12.07 6.86 25.27
N SER A 270 11.26 7.55 24.48
CA SER A 270 9.87 7.16 24.21
C SER A 270 9.54 7.32 22.72
N LEU A 271 8.80 6.36 22.19
CA LEU A 271 8.28 6.33 20.83
C LEU A 271 6.81 5.95 20.86
N HIS A 272 6.00 6.59 20.04
CA HIS A 272 4.55 6.41 20.03
C HIS A 272 4.10 5.54 18.85
N SER A 273 2.96 4.87 19.01
CA SER A 273 2.20 4.28 17.91
C SER A 273 1.34 5.35 17.23
N ALA A 274 1.24 5.27 15.90
CA ALA A 274 0.39 6.18 15.12
C ALA A 274 -1.11 5.95 15.36
N SER A 275 -1.53 4.70 15.63
CA SER A 275 -2.94 4.30 15.52
C SER A 275 -3.49 3.54 16.74
N ASN A 276 -2.63 3.00 17.62
CA ASN A 276 -3.05 2.03 18.63
C ASN A 276 -2.92 2.51 20.09
N LEU A 277 -2.73 3.81 20.33
CA LEU A 277 -2.59 4.39 21.69
C LEU A 277 -1.58 3.60 22.55
N SER A 278 -0.44 3.26 21.95
CA SER A 278 0.65 2.52 22.60
C SER A 278 1.93 3.33 22.53
N ARG A 279 2.83 3.08 23.47
CA ARG A 279 4.14 3.70 23.55
C ARG A 279 5.18 2.65 23.89
N ILE A 280 6.33 2.71 23.23
CA ILE A 280 7.52 1.97 23.63
C ILE A 280 8.42 2.93 24.40
N GLU A 281 8.88 2.51 25.56
CA GLU A 281 9.79 3.25 26.41
C GLU A 281 11.06 2.41 26.66
N SER A 282 12.19 3.10 26.71
CA SER A 282 13.47 2.51 27.10
C SER A 282 13.91 3.12 28.43
N PRO A 283 13.82 2.38 29.56
CA PRO A 283 14.35 2.83 30.83
C PRO A 283 15.89 2.88 30.80
N ARG A 284 16.50 3.41 31.86
CA ARG A 284 17.97 3.57 31.93
C ARG A 284 18.73 2.23 31.97
N ASP A 285 18.04 1.14 32.26
CA ASP A 285 18.55 -0.24 32.30
C ASP A 285 18.73 -0.87 30.90
N GLY A 286 18.26 -0.21 29.83
CA GLY A 286 18.36 -0.70 28.46
C GLY A 286 17.27 -1.70 28.06
N GLY A 287 16.35 -2.04 28.97
CA GLY A 287 15.14 -2.80 28.64
C GLY A 287 14.23 -1.99 27.71
N LEU A 288 13.29 -2.68 27.06
CA LEU A 288 12.20 -2.03 26.34
C LEU A 288 10.87 -2.49 26.91
N THR A 289 9.98 -1.52 27.15
CA THR A 289 8.63 -1.78 27.64
C THR A 289 7.61 -1.16 26.69
N VAL A 290 6.60 -1.92 26.30
CA VAL A 290 5.42 -1.41 25.61
C VAL A 290 4.30 -1.23 26.62
N ARG A 291 3.64 -0.07 26.56
CA ARG A 291 2.50 0.23 27.42
C ARG A 291 1.41 0.96 26.68
N ARG A 292 0.19 0.84 27.19
CA ARG A 292 -0.95 1.62 26.72
C ARG A 292 -0.84 3.05 27.23
N ILE A 293 -1.25 4.01 26.40
CA ILE A 293 -1.32 5.43 26.74
C ILE A 293 -2.71 5.99 26.41
N THR A 294 -3.02 7.18 26.90
CA THR A 294 -4.22 7.91 26.48
C THR A 294 -3.95 8.77 25.24
N ARG A 295 -4.99 9.40 24.68
CA ARG A 295 -4.82 10.38 23.60
C ARG A 295 -4.04 11.61 24.05
N ASP A 296 -4.24 12.04 25.30
CA ASP A 296 -3.60 13.22 25.87
C ASP A 296 -2.09 13.00 26.05
N ASP A 297 -1.69 11.74 26.21
CA ASP A 297 -0.29 11.31 26.33
C ASP A 297 0.44 11.18 24.98
N GLN A 298 -0.18 11.51 23.84
CA GLN A 298 0.51 11.41 22.55
C GLN A 298 1.54 12.53 22.36
N GLY A 299 2.77 12.12 22.08
CA GLY A 299 3.89 13.01 21.75
C GLY A 299 4.10 13.14 20.24
N GLY A 300 4.84 14.17 19.84
CA GLY A 300 5.41 14.26 18.50
C GLY A 300 6.68 13.40 18.39
N GLY A 301 7.13 13.11 17.18
CA GLY A 301 8.32 12.29 16.91
C GLY A 301 8.12 11.25 15.80
N PRO A 302 9.15 10.43 15.53
CA PRO A 302 8.96 9.26 14.70
C PRO A 302 8.05 8.25 15.40
N TYR A 303 7.20 7.58 14.64
CA TYR A 303 6.40 6.47 15.13
C TYR A 303 7.24 5.18 15.23
N ALA A 304 7.08 4.44 16.31
CA ALA A 304 7.75 3.15 16.52
C ALA A 304 7.17 2.01 15.66
N PHE A 305 5.89 2.12 15.28
CA PHE A 305 5.10 1.07 14.65
C PHE A 305 4.87 1.38 13.17
N GLY A 306 5.93 1.85 12.51
CA GLY A 306 5.91 2.25 11.11
C GLY A 306 6.26 1.12 10.15
N VAL A 307 6.89 0.07 10.66
CA VAL A 307 7.53 -0.98 9.88
C VAL A 307 6.87 -2.31 10.21
N ARG A 308 6.14 -2.86 9.25
CA ARG A 308 5.56 -4.19 9.39
C ARG A 308 6.64 -5.24 9.13
N ALA A 309 6.62 -6.34 9.88
CA ALA A 309 7.45 -7.48 9.51
C ALA A 309 7.01 -7.97 8.12
N PRO A 310 7.97 -8.27 7.24
CA PRO A 310 7.64 -8.75 5.91
C PRO A 310 7.00 -10.13 6.01
N VAL A 311 5.93 -10.36 5.26
CA VAL A 311 5.18 -11.61 5.34
C VAL A 311 5.43 -12.52 4.13
N ASP A 312 6.26 -12.13 3.16
CA ASP A 312 6.58 -12.99 2.00
C ASP A 312 7.25 -14.29 2.46
N ALA A 313 8.07 -14.26 3.52
CA ALA A 313 8.63 -15.47 4.13
C ALA A 313 7.55 -16.46 4.59
N ALA A 314 6.45 -15.96 5.15
CA ALA A 314 5.31 -16.79 5.51
C ALA A 314 4.56 -17.30 4.27
N LEU A 315 4.44 -16.50 3.21
CA LEU A 315 3.83 -16.92 1.95
C LEU A 315 4.62 -18.02 1.22
N LEU A 316 5.95 -17.92 1.21
CA LEU A 316 6.86 -18.95 0.67
C LEU A 316 6.65 -20.27 1.40
N ARG A 317 6.65 -20.24 2.74
CA ARG A 317 6.38 -21.41 3.58
C ARG A 317 5.04 -22.06 3.26
N TRP A 318 4.01 -21.26 2.97
CA TRP A 318 2.68 -21.77 2.65
C TRP A 318 2.50 -22.15 1.17
N GLY A 319 3.54 -22.06 0.35
CA GLY A 319 3.49 -22.35 -1.08
C GLY A 319 2.56 -21.43 -1.87
N SER A 320 2.25 -20.24 -1.34
CA SER A 320 1.37 -19.26 -1.99
C SER A 320 2.12 -18.17 -2.73
N LEU A 321 3.45 -18.18 -2.61
CA LEU A 321 4.38 -17.40 -3.38
C LEU A 321 5.55 -18.32 -3.70
N ARG A 322 6.02 -18.31 -4.94
CA ARG A 322 7.26 -19.00 -5.34
C ARG A 322 8.45 -18.05 -5.19
N ALA A 323 9.66 -18.58 -5.04
CA ALA A 323 10.86 -17.76 -4.99
C ALA A 323 10.99 -16.84 -6.23
N ASP A 324 10.72 -17.37 -7.43
CA ASP A 324 10.77 -16.57 -8.67
C ASP A 324 9.67 -15.49 -8.78
N GLU A 325 8.67 -15.51 -7.88
CA GLU A 325 7.60 -14.50 -7.80
C GLU A 325 7.89 -13.41 -6.74
N LEU A 326 8.96 -13.55 -5.95
CA LEU A 326 9.39 -12.52 -5.01
C LEU A 326 9.84 -11.27 -5.74
N HIS A 327 9.66 -10.12 -5.09
CA HIS A 327 10.30 -8.88 -5.51
C HIS A 327 11.82 -9.13 -5.71
N PRO A 328 12.46 -8.65 -6.80
CA PRO A 328 13.85 -9.01 -7.12
C PRO A 328 14.86 -8.75 -5.98
N LEU A 329 14.76 -7.58 -5.35
CA LEU A 329 15.57 -7.27 -4.16
C LEU A 329 15.33 -8.19 -2.94
N VAL A 330 14.11 -8.71 -2.78
CA VAL A 330 13.80 -9.66 -1.71
C VAL A 330 14.36 -11.04 -2.08
N HIS A 331 14.21 -11.46 -3.33
CA HIS A 331 14.81 -12.69 -3.82
C HIS A 331 16.32 -12.71 -3.60
N GLU A 332 17.03 -11.66 -4.01
CA GLU A 332 18.48 -11.49 -3.80
C GLU A 332 18.88 -11.69 -2.34
N ALA A 333 18.13 -11.08 -1.41
CA ALA A 333 18.45 -11.18 0.02
C ALA A 333 18.18 -12.58 0.60
N LEU A 334 17.17 -13.28 0.11
CA LEU A 334 16.75 -14.59 0.65
C LEU A 334 17.47 -15.77 -0.01
N PHE A 335 17.75 -15.67 -1.31
CA PHE A 335 18.33 -16.72 -2.15
C PHE A 335 19.53 -16.18 -2.94
N PRO A 336 20.63 -15.77 -2.27
CA PRO A 336 21.77 -15.13 -2.92
C PRO A 336 22.45 -16.02 -3.96
N ASP A 337 22.45 -17.35 -3.76
CA ASP A 337 23.09 -18.32 -4.65
C ASP A 337 22.18 -18.80 -5.80
N ARG A 338 20.97 -18.23 -5.93
CA ARG A 338 19.99 -18.59 -6.96
C ARG A 338 19.84 -17.45 -7.95
N SER A 339 19.89 -17.77 -9.24
CA SER A 339 19.45 -16.83 -10.28
C SER A 339 17.93 -16.79 -10.34
N GLN A 340 17.36 -15.58 -10.37
CA GLN A 340 15.91 -15.41 -10.47
C GLN A 340 15.48 -15.33 -11.94
N THR A 341 14.50 -16.15 -12.33
CA THR A 341 13.72 -15.90 -13.56
C THR A 341 12.43 -15.20 -13.16
N TRP A 342 12.52 -13.89 -12.90
CA TRP A 342 11.44 -13.17 -12.25
C TRP A 342 10.13 -13.23 -13.04
N SER A 343 9.04 -13.55 -12.36
CA SER A 343 7.68 -13.57 -12.92
C SER A 343 6.70 -12.91 -11.97
N ALA A 344 5.66 -12.29 -12.52
CA ALA A 344 4.58 -11.76 -11.71
C ALA A 344 3.89 -12.90 -10.93
N PRO A 345 3.50 -12.70 -9.66
CA PRO A 345 2.70 -13.66 -8.93
C PRO A 345 1.48 -14.05 -9.75
N THR A 346 1.29 -15.36 -9.95
CA THR A 346 0.15 -15.85 -10.74
C THR A 346 -1.15 -15.46 -10.04
N GLN A 347 -1.94 -14.55 -10.63
CA GLN A 347 -3.29 -14.29 -10.14
C GLN A 347 -4.09 -15.60 -10.28
N SER A 348 -4.76 -16.02 -9.21
CA SER A 348 -5.61 -17.22 -9.20
C SER A 348 -6.49 -17.23 -10.47
N ALA A 349 -6.62 -18.41 -11.09
CA ALA A 349 -7.55 -18.63 -12.20
C ALA A 349 -8.89 -17.94 -11.89
N ARG A 350 -9.41 -17.18 -12.87
CA ARG A 350 -10.65 -16.40 -12.69
C ARG A 350 -11.72 -17.34 -12.14
N PRO A 351 -12.29 -17.06 -10.96
CA PRO A 351 -13.18 -18.02 -10.32
C PRO A 351 -14.46 -18.16 -11.13
N VAL A 352 -14.89 -19.40 -11.37
CA VAL A 352 -16.19 -19.69 -12.00
C VAL A 352 -17.29 -19.03 -11.17
N ILE A 353 -18.10 -18.17 -11.80
CA ILE A 353 -19.19 -17.46 -11.14
C ILE A 353 -20.43 -18.33 -11.23
N ARG A 354 -20.90 -18.82 -10.09
CA ARG A 354 -22.14 -19.61 -10.00
C ARG A 354 -23.25 -18.74 -9.42
N VAL A 355 -24.38 -18.67 -10.11
CA VAL A 355 -25.54 -17.88 -9.67
C VAL A 355 -26.78 -18.75 -9.64
N ARG A 356 -27.68 -18.44 -8.69
CA ARG A 356 -28.97 -19.11 -8.57
C ARG A 356 -29.97 -18.40 -9.49
N CYS A 357 -30.37 -19.05 -10.58
CA CYS A 357 -31.28 -18.51 -11.57
C CYS A 357 -32.58 -19.33 -11.53
N GLY A 358 -33.63 -18.78 -10.92
CA GLY A 358 -34.83 -19.56 -10.58
C GLY A 358 -34.49 -20.75 -9.66
N SER A 359 -34.86 -21.96 -10.09
CA SER A 359 -34.59 -23.22 -9.40
C SER A 359 -33.27 -23.89 -9.78
N ASP A 360 -32.44 -23.28 -10.64
CA ASP A 360 -31.21 -23.90 -11.15
C ASP A 360 -29.94 -23.09 -10.83
N TRP A 361 -28.80 -23.78 -10.89
CA TRP A 361 -27.49 -23.15 -10.77
C TRP A 361 -26.92 -22.93 -12.17
N HIS A 362 -26.75 -21.66 -12.54
CA HIS A 362 -26.11 -21.30 -13.80
C HIS A 362 -24.66 -20.93 -13.54
N VAL A 363 -23.80 -21.37 -14.45
CA VAL A 363 -22.43 -20.86 -14.57
C VAL A 363 -22.48 -19.63 -15.47
N VAL A 364 -21.83 -18.57 -15.00
CA VAL A 364 -21.66 -17.33 -15.73
C VAL A 364 -20.16 -17.13 -15.87
N ASP A 365 -19.70 -16.96 -17.10
CA ASP A 365 -18.29 -16.88 -17.41
C ASP A 365 -17.89 -15.46 -17.79
N LEU A 366 -16.60 -15.15 -17.63
CA LEU A 366 -16.02 -13.89 -18.06
C LEU A 366 -15.19 -14.15 -19.32
N VAL A 367 -15.85 -14.18 -20.46
CA VAL A 367 -15.22 -14.41 -21.78
C VAL A 367 -14.99 -13.06 -22.44
N GLY A 368 -13.74 -12.80 -22.85
CA GLY A 368 -13.36 -11.53 -23.46
C GLY A 368 -13.81 -10.35 -22.62
N GLY A 369 -13.69 -10.46 -21.29
CA GLY A 369 -13.96 -9.39 -20.33
C GLY A 369 -15.42 -8.90 -20.22
N ARG A 370 -16.34 -9.58 -20.89
CA ARG A 370 -17.79 -9.46 -20.68
C ARG A 370 -18.30 -10.65 -19.90
N ILE A 371 -19.38 -10.41 -19.16
CA ILE A 371 -20.09 -11.49 -18.49
C ILE A 371 -20.99 -12.21 -19.50
N GLY A 372 -20.62 -13.44 -19.84
CA GLY A 372 -21.33 -14.31 -20.76
C GLY A 372 -22.23 -15.28 -20.00
N THR A 373 -23.49 -15.37 -20.40
CA THR A 373 -24.47 -16.30 -19.83
C THR A 373 -24.63 -17.50 -20.76
N LEU A 374 -24.13 -18.68 -20.37
CA LEU A 374 -24.25 -19.90 -21.19
C LEU A 374 -25.69 -20.40 -21.37
N ARG A 375 -26.63 -19.89 -20.56
CA ARG A 375 -28.02 -20.34 -20.49
C ARG A 375 -29.04 -19.27 -20.92
N HIS A 376 -28.59 -18.05 -21.24
CA HIS A 376 -29.47 -16.95 -21.64
C HIS A 376 -28.83 -16.15 -22.77
N THR A 377 -29.65 -15.72 -23.71
CA THR A 377 -29.28 -14.79 -24.79
C THR A 377 -29.21 -13.35 -24.29
N GLU A 378 -28.56 -12.46 -25.03
CA GLU A 378 -28.51 -11.03 -24.68
C GLU A 378 -29.90 -10.39 -24.68
N GLU A 379 -30.79 -10.80 -25.59
CA GLU A 379 -32.18 -10.34 -25.69
C GLU A 379 -33.00 -10.71 -24.44
N GLU A 380 -32.84 -11.93 -23.94
CA GLU A 380 -33.50 -12.38 -22.71
C GLU A 380 -33.03 -11.57 -21.50
N ILE A 381 -31.71 -11.37 -21.36
CA ILE A 381 -31.15 -10.54 -20.29
C ILE A 381 -31.64 -9.09 -20.41
N ARG A 382 -31.75 -8.56 -21.63
CA ARG A 382 -32.29 -7.20 -21.86
C ARG A 382 -33.76 -7.10 -21.46
N ARG A 383 -34.58 -8.11 -21.77
CA ARG A 383 -35.98 -8.17 -21.35
C ARG A 383 -36.12 -8.15 -19.83
N GLU A 384 -35.30 -8.93 -19.13
CA GLU A 384 -35.25 -8.94 -17.66
C GLU A 384 -34.90 -7.56 -17.08
N PHE A 385 -33.98 -6.82 -17.71
CA PHE A 385 -33.67 -5.45 -17.28
C PHE A 385 -34.83 -4.49 -17.47
N VAL A 386 -35.54 -4.57 -18.60
CA VAL A 386 -36.73 -3.74 -18.84
C VAL A 386 -37.81 -4.03 -17.79
N LEU A 387 -38.09 -5.31 -17.52
CA LEU A 387 -39.06 -5.70 -16.49
C LEU A 387 -38.66 -5.19 -15.10
N ALA A 388 -37.37 -5.27 -14.76
CA ALA A 388 -36.87 -4.76 -13.49
C ALA A 388 -36.99 -3.23 -13.37
N SER A 389 -36.75 -2.48 -14.45
CA SER A 389 -36.96 -1.03 -14.48
C SER A 389 -38.42 -0.62 -14.29
N LEU A 390 -39.36 -1.51 -14.61
CA LEU A 390 -40.81 -1.32 -14.36
C LEU A 390 -41.24 -1.79 -12.95
N GLY A 391 -40.31 -2.09 -12.05
CA GLY A 391 -40.57 -2.51 -10.68
C GLY A 391 -40.55 -4.04 -10.45
N GLY A 392 -40.22 -4.83 -11.48
CA GLY A 392 -40.06 -6.28 -11.35
C GLY A 392 -38.80 -6.69 -10.56
N PRO A 393 -38.77 -7.89 -9.96
CA PRO A 393 -37.57 -8.39 -9.30
C PRO A 393 -36.49 -8.76 -10.33
N LEU A 394 -35.23 -8.40 -10.06
CA LEU A 394 -34.09 -8.88 -10.84
C LEU A 394 -33.30 -9.92 -10.06
N SER A 395 -33.17 -11.13 -10.61
CA SER A 395 -32.47 -12.24 -9.96
C SER A 395 -31.57 -13.02 -10.95
N GLY A 396 -30.84 -14.02 -10.44
CA GLY A 396 -30.07 -14.95 -11.27
C GLY A 396 -29.04 -14.30 -12.19
N CYS A 397 -29.02 -14.77 -13.44
CA CYS A 397 -28.03 -14.36 -14.44
C CYS A 397 -28.14 -12.87 -14.77
N ALA A 398 -29.36 -12.34 -14.91
CA ALA A 398 -29.57 -10.93 -15.17
C ALA A 398 -29.09 -10.06 -13.99
N ALA A 399 -29.36 -10.47 -12.74
CA ALA A 399 -28.79 -9.79 -11.57
C ALA A 399 -27.26 -9.82 -11.56
N ALA A 400 -26.65 -10.94 -11.96
CA ALA A 400 -25.20 -11.06 -12.09
C ALA A 400 -24.64 -10.11 -13.15
N VAL A 401 -25.29 -10.01 -14.31
CA VAL A 401 -24.89 -9.11 -15.40
C VAL A 401 -25.02 -7.64 -14.97
N ARG A 402 -26.13 -7.27 -14.32
CA ARG A 402 -26.31 -5.92 -13.76
C ARG A 402 -25.25 -5.61 -12.72
N ALA A 403 -25.02 -6.53 -11.78
CA ALA A 403 -24.01 -6.40 -10.74
C ALA A 403 -22.59 -6.28 -11.32
N TRP A 404 -22.29 -7.01 -12.39
CA TRP A 404 -21.04 -6.88 -13.13
C TRP A 404 -20.89 -5.48 -13.72
N ARG A 405 -21.90 -4.90 -14.37
CA ARG A 405 -21.80 -3.57 -15.01
C ARG A 405 -21.80 -2.43 -14.01
N THR A 406 -22.73 -2.45 -13.04
CA THR A 406 -23.05 -1.28 -12.21
C THR A 406 -22.56 -1.38 -10.76
N GLY A 407 -22.22 -2.59 -10.28
CA GLY A 407 -21.88 -2.83 -8.87
C GLY A 407 -23.04 -2.69 -7.90
N VAL A 408 -24.27 -2.49 -8.40
CA VAL A 408 -25.46 -2.37 -7.57
C VAL A 408 -25.77 -3.73 -6.94
N THR A 409 -26.06 -3.73 -5.65
CA THR A 409 -26.34 -4.93 -4.87
C THR A 409 -27.68 -5.58 -5.24
N PRO A 410 -27.81 -6.91 -5.09
CA PRO A 410 -26.80 -7.85 -4.59
C PRO A 410 -25.74 -8.21 -5.65
N VAL A 411 -24.46 -8.19 -5.25
CA VAL A 411 -23.33 -8.55 -6.12
C VAL A 411 -22.75 -9.89 -5.69
N PRO A 412 -22.70 -10.91 -6.57
CA PRO A 412 -21.99 -12.17 -6.30
C PRO A 412 -20.55 -11.94 -5.83
N LYS A 413 -20.08 -12.72 -4.86
CA LYS A 413 -18.77 -12.50 -4.22
C LYS A 413 -17.63 -12.43 -5.23
N GLN A 414 -17.58 -13.36 -6.18
CA GLN A 414 -16.57 -13.41 -7.24
C GLN A 414 -16.56 -12.13 -8.09
N ILE A 415 -17.74 -11.68 -8.54
CA ILE A 415 -17.91 -10.43 -9.30
C ILE A 415 -17.42 -9.24 -8.47
N ARG A 416 -17.78 -9.18 -7.19
CA ARG A 416 -17.33 -8.11 -6.28
C ARG A 416 -15.81 -8.08 -6.14
N LEU A 417 -15.16 -9.24 -6.04
CA LEU A 417 -13.70 -9.31 -5.94
C LEU A 417 -13.04 -8.81 -7.23
N ILE A 418 -13.44 -9.32 -8.39
CA ILE A 418 -12.87 -8.92 -9.69
C ILE A 418 -13.05 -7.42 -9.94
N ARG A 419 -14.25 -6.87 -9.69
CA ARG A 419 -14.50 -5.43 -9.83
C ARG A 419 -13.64 -4.60 -8.88
N ARG A 420 -13.51 -5.03 -7.61
CA ARG A 420 -12.62 -4.36 -6.65
C ARG A 420 -11.18 -4.39 -7.14
N ASP A 421 -10.74 -5.52 -7.66
CA ASP A 421 -9.37 -5.72 -8.12
C ASP A 421 -9.07 -4.82 -9.33
N PHE A 422 -10.01 -4.68 -10.27
CA PHE A 422 -9.91 -3.71 -11.38
C PHE A 422 -9.77 -2.25 -10.91
N PHE A 423 -10.67 -1.78 -10.03
CA PHE A 423 -10.58 -0.40 -9.53
C PHE A 423 -9.40 -0.19 -8.57
N ALA A 424 -8.85 -1.25 -7.97
CA ALA A 424 -7.61 -1.16 -7.20
C ALA A 424 -6.41 -0.85 -8.11
N LEU A 425 -6.34 -1.45 -9.31
CA LEU A 425 -5.31 -1.10 -10.31
C LEU A 425 -5.38 0.40 -10.65
N ALA A 426 -6.59 0.91 -10.94
CA ALA A 426 -6.80 2.32 -11.20
C ALA A 426 -6.36 3.19 -10.02
N PHE A 427 -6.82 2.87 -8.80
CA PHE A 427 -6.51 3.63 -7.59
C PHE A 427 -5.00 3.73 -7.30
N HIS A 428 -4.26 2.65 -7.58
CA HIS A 428 -2.80 2.58 -7.39
C HIS A 428 -1.97 3.03 -8.60
N GLY A 429 -2.63 3.40 -9.71
CA GLY A 429 -2.00 3.98 -10.91
C GLY A 429 -1.43 2.97 -11.90
N ASP A 430 -1.77 1.68 -11.77
CA ASP A 430 -1.27 0.61 -12.65
C ASP A 430 -1.96 0.66 -14.03
N THR A 431 -1.51 1.61 -14.85
CA THR A 431 -2.08 1.88 -16.17
C THR A 431 -1.79 0.75 -17.16
N ASP A 432 -0.61 0.13 -17.09
CA ASP A 432 -0.21 -0.91 -18.04
C ASP A 432 -1.04 -2.18 -17.87
N THR A 433 -1.16 -2.69 -16.65
CA THR A 433 -2.01 -3.86 -16.37
C THR A 433 -3.47 -3.56 -16.69
N LEU A 434 -3.93 -2.34 -16.35
CA LEU A 434 -5.31 -1.93 -16.62
C LEU A 434 -5.60 -1.90 -18.13
N LEU A 435 -4.72 -1.31 -18.94
CA LEU A 435 -4.88 -1.28 -20.40
C LEU A 435 -4.77 -2.68 -21.01
N GLY A 436 -3.89 -3.54 -20.50
CA GLY A 436 -3.80 -4.94 -20.92
C GLY A 436 -5.12 -5.69 -20.69
N ILE A 437 -5.71 -5.56 -19.49
CA ILE A 437 -6.99 -6.19 -19.17
C ILE A 437 -8.14 -5.64 -20.03
N LEU A 438 -8.13 -4.35 -20.36
CA LEU A 438 -9.11 -3.75 -21.27
C LEU A 438 -8.92 -4.25 -22.71
N ALA A 439 -7.68 -4.38 -23.18
CA ALA A 439 -7.37 -4.95 -24.49
C ALA A 439 -7.78 -6.43 -24.61
N ASP A 440 -7.73 -7.17 -23.50
CA ASP A 440 -8.26 -8.54 -23.38
C ASP A 440 -9.81 -8.60 -23.34
N GLY A 441 -10.48 -7.45 -23.54
CA GLY A 441 -11.92 -7.32 -23.75
C GLY A 441 -12.72 -6.90 -22.52
N LEU A 442 -12.09 -6.56 -21.38
CA LEU A 442 -12.85 -6.08 -20.21
C LEU A 442 -13.71 -4.88 -20.58
N ASP A 443 -15.00 -4.97 -20.25
CA ASP A 443 -15.98 -3.92 -20.54
C ASP A 443 -15.48 -2.55 -20.01
N PRO A 444 -15.11 -1.60 -20.89
CA PRO A 444 -14.62 -0.28 -20.48
C PRO A 444 -15.71 0.55 -19.80
N GLY A 445 -17.00 0.22 -20.02
CA GLY A 445 -18.16 0.84 -19.38
C GLY A 445 -18.41 0.42 -17.94
N LEU A 446 -17.49 -0.33 -17.32
CA LEU A 446 -17.58 -0.74 -15.93
C LEU A 446 -17.72 0.48 -15.01
N ARG A 447 -18.78 0.51 -14.20
CA ARG A 447 -18.99 1.56 -13.20
C ARG A 447 -18.49 1.11 -11.83
N ASP A 448 -18.05 2.03 -10.97
CA ASP A 448 -17.65 1.76 -9.59
C ASP A 448 -18.86 1.69 -8.64
N GLY A 449 -18.59 1.60 -7.33
CA GLY A 449 -19.62 1.58 -6.29
C GLY A 449 -20.42 2.88 -6.16
N GLU A 450 -19.95 3.99 -6.73
CA GLU A 450 -20.61 5.31 -6.76
C GLU A 450 -21.22 5.59 -8.15
N GLY A 451 -21.19 4.63 -9.08
CA GLY A 451 -21.71 4.78 -10.43
C GLY A 451 -20.77 5.45 -11.44
N GLY A 452 -19.54 5.79 -11.05
CA GLY A 452 -18.56 6.41 -11.94
C GLY A 452 -17.86 5.40 -12.84
N THR A 453 -17.68 5.72 -14.11
CA THR A 453 -16.90 4.94 -15.09
C THR A 453 -15.40 5.11 -14.87
N LEU A 454 -14.56 4.41 -15.64
CA LEU A 454 -13.10 4.61 -15.57
C LEU A 454 -12.66 6.06 -15.92
N LEU A 455 -13.45 6.80 -16.72
CA LEU A 455 -13.22 8.23 -16.98
C LEU A 455 -13.16 9.04 -15.66
N HIS A 456 -13.99 8.68 -14.68
CA HIS A 456 -14.01 9.33 -13.37
C HIS A 456 -12.75 9.06 -12.53
N TRP A 457 -11.93 8.06 -12.92
CA TRP A 457 -10.71 7.65 -12.25
C TRP A 457 -9.43 8.10 -12.98
N LEU A 458 -9.55 8.84 -14.10
CA LEU A 458 -8.39 9.29 -14.91
C LEU A 458 -7.34 10.03 -14.10
N HIS A 459 -7.74 10.74 -13.05
CA HIS A 459 -6.80 11.43 -12.16
C HIS A 459 -5.86 10.49 -11.40
N HIS A 460 -6.12 9.19 -11.30
CA HIS A 460 -5.16 8.23 -10.74
C HIS A 460 -4.22 7.61 -11.78
N LEU A 461 -4.55 7.73 -13.06
CA LEU A 461 -3.95 6.99 -14.16
C LEU A 461 -3.12 7.90 -15.07
N ASP A 462 -2.37 7.29 -15.99
CA ASP A 462 -1.85 8.03 -17.15
C ASP A 462 -3.00 8.33 -18.12
N HIS A 463 -3.67 9.45 -17.85
CA HIS A 463 -4.82 9.91 -18.61
C HIS A 463 -4.52 10.09 -20.11
N THR A 464 -3.27 10.38 -20.49
CA THR A 464 -2.90 10.58 -21.91
C THR A 464 -3.05 9.30 -22.73
N ARG A 465 -2.96 8.13 -22.09
CA ARG A 465 -3.14 6.83 -22.72
C ARG A 465 -4.56 6.28 -22.50
N VAL A 466 -5.10 6.47 -21.30
CA VAL A 466 -6.39 5.87 -20.92
C VAL A 466 -7.58 6.64 -21.49
N LEU A 467 -7.54 7.98 -21.54
CA LEU A 467 -8.66 8.78 -22.06
C LEU A 467 -8.95 8.47 -23.54
N PRO A 468 -7.96 8.48 -24.47
CA PRO A 468 -8.23 8.15 -25.88
C PRO A 468 -8.79 6.74 -26.06
N PHE A 469 -8.30 5.77 -25.27
CA PHE A 469 -8.81 4.40 -25.32
C PHE A 469 -10.30 4.33 -24.94
N LEU A 470 -10.72 5.04 -23.88
CA LEU A 470 -12.11 5.02 -23.41
C LEU A 470 -13.06 5.79 -24.33
N VAL A 471 -12.61 6.91 -24.90
CA VAL A 471 -13.38 7.65 -25.91
C VAL A 471 -13.56 6.82 -27.17
N ALA A 472 -12.50 6.14 -27.65
CA ALA A 472 -12.59 5.22 -28.78
C ALA A 472 -13.52 4.02 -28.52
N ALA A 473 -13.69 3.62 -27.25
CA ALA A 473 -14.66 2.63 -26.82
C ALA A 473 -16.11 3.17 -26.72
N GLY A 474 -16.34 4.44 -27.03
CA GLY A 474 -17.66 5.07 -27.09
C GLY A 474 -18.20 5.58 -25.75
N LEU A 475 -17.36 5.72 -24.73
CA LEU A 475 -17.78 6.31 -23.45
C LEU A 475 -17.91 7.84 -23.60
N SER A 476 -19.01 8.40 -23.10
CA SER A 476 -19.18 9.85 -23.05
C SER A 476 -18.32 10.47 -21.94
N VAL A 477 -17.63 11.57 -22.27
CA VAL A 477 -16.81 12.35 -21.33
C VAL A 477 -17.63 13.09 -20.26
N ASP A 478 -18.95 13.22 -20.46
CA ASP A 478 -19.90 13.82 -19.52
C ASP A 478 -20.80 12.80 -18.82
N GLU A 479 -20.40 11.52 -18.82
CA GLU A 479 -21.06 10.48 -18.04
C GLU A 479 -21.23 10.92 -16.58
N ARG A 480 -22.44 10.78 -16.04
CA ARG A 480 -22.73 11.17 -14.65
C ARG A 480 -22.65 9.98 -13.72
N ASP A 481 -22.00 10.17 -12.58
CA ASP A 481 -22.08 9.23 -11.45
C ASP A 481 -23.35 9.46 -10.60
N ARG A 482 -23.51 8.71 -9.51
CA ARG A 482 -24.72 8.80 -8.66
C ARG A 482 -24.87 10.14 -7.93
N SER A 483 -23.80 10.91 -7.82
CA SER A 483 -23.83 12.27 -7.28
C SER A 483 -24.11 13.32 -8.36
N GLY A 484 -24.40 12.89 -9.59
CA GLY A 484 -24.59 13.75 -10.74
C GLY A 484 -23.28 14.36 -11.27
N GLY A 485 -22.14 14.04 -10.67
CA GLY A 485 -20.83 14.57 -11.07
C GLY A 485 -20.30 13.88 -12.32
N THR A 486 -19.65 14.66 -13.17
CA THR A 486 -18.93 14.20 -14.37
C THR A 486 -17.46 13.84 -14.04
N PRO A 487 -16.70 13.19 -14.94
CA PRO A 487 -15.27 12.99 -14.80
C PRO A 487 -14.50 14.27 -14.41
N SER A 488 -14.87 15.42 -14.98
CA SER A 488 -14.28 16.73 -14.65
C SER A 488 -14.48 17.12 -13.19
N HIS A 489 -15.63 16.81 -12.59
CA HIS A 489 -15.88 17.06 -11.15
C HIS A 489 -14.93 16.25 -10.26
N ARG A 490 -14.70 14.97 -10.58
CA ARG A 490 -13.78 14.12 -9.79
C ARG A 490 -12.34 14.57 -9.94
N ALA A 491 -11.92 14.94 -11.16
CA ALA A 491 -10.60 15.50 -11.40
C ALA A 491 -10.40 16.81 -10.60
N ALA A 492 -11.38 17.71 -10.62
CA ALA A 492 -11.35 18.95 -9.85
C ALA A 492 -11.26 18.73 -8.34
N ALA A 493 -12.02 17.76 -7.80
CA ALA A 493 -12.01 17.40 -6.39
C ALA A 493 -10.63 16.91 -5.90
N ASP A 494 -9.77 16.42 -6.79
CA ASP A 494 -8.37 16.04 -6.51
C ASP A 494 -7.34 17.06 -7.04
N GLY A 495 -7.79 18.19 -7.61
CA GLY A 495 -6.92 19.23 -8.15
C GLY A 495 -6.18 18.84 -9.44
N ALA A 496 -6.66 17.84 -10.16
CA ALA A 496 -6.08 17.29 -11.38
C ALA A 496 -6.43 18.15 -12.61
N THR A 497 -5.90 19.36 -12.66
CA THR A 497 -6.22 20.34 -13.71
C THR A 497 -5.84 19.89 -15.12
N GLU A 498 -4.79 19.08 -15.26
CA GLU A 498 -4.38 18.51 -16.54
C GLU A 498 -5.41 17.50 -17.07
N VAL A 499 -6.06 16.75 -16.18
CA VAL A 499 -7.13 15.82 -16.55
C VAL A 499 -8.41 16.58 -16.92
N MET A 500 -8.73 17.65 -16.19
CA MET A 500 -9.84 18.54 -16.55
C MET A 500 -9.63 19.13 -17.95
N ALA A 501 -8.42 19.63 -18.23
CA ALA A 501 -8.08 20.19 -19.54
C ALA A 501 -8.18 19.14 -20.66
N ALA A 502 -7.69 17.92 -20.42
CA ALA A 502 -7.79 16.83 -21.39
C ALA A 502 -9.26 16.43 -21.67
N LEU A 503 -10.11 16.38 -20.63
CA LEU A 503 -11.53 16.09 -20.80
C LEU A 503 -12.26 17.16 -21.61
N VAL A 504 -11.98 18.44 -21.33
CA VAL A 504 -12.55 19.57 -22.10
C VAL A 504 -12.08 19.55 -23.55
N ALA A 505 -10.83 19.16 -23.81
CA ALA A 505 -10.32 19.00 -25.18
C ALA A 505 -11.06 17.89 -25.95
N GLU A 506 -11.54 16.86 -25.26
CA GLU A 506 -12.41 15.81 -25.80
C GLU A 506 -13.91 16.19 -25.80
N GLY A 507 -14.24 17.45 -25.51
CA GLY A 507 -15.59 18.00 -25.61
C GLY A 507 -16.46 17.92 -24.34
N ALA A 508 -15.87 17.68 -23.17
CA ALA A 508 -16.61 17.71 -21.91
C ALA A 508 -17.13 19.12 -21.59
N ASP A 509 -18.36 19.21 -21.08
CA ASP A 509 -18.97 20.47 -20.63
C ASP A 509 -18.29 20.96 -19.33
N PRO A 510 -17.55 22.09 -19.36
CA PRO A 510 -16.89 22.64 -18.18
C PRO A 510 -17.88 23.24 -17.17
N ASP A 511 -19.10 23.57 -17.59
CA ASP A 511 -20.13 24.24 -16.79
C ASP A 511 -21.20 23.25 -16.27
N ALA A 512 -21.02 21.95 -16.53
CA ALA A 512 -21.90 20.92 -16.01
C ALA A 512 -22.01 21.01 -14.48
N VAL A 513 -23.22 20.92 -13.94
CA VAL A 513 -23.46 20.96 -12.49
C VAL A 513 -23.75 19.59 -11.91
N ASP A 514 -23.18 19.27 -10.75
CA ASP A 514 -23.51 18.07 -9.97
C ASP A 514 -24.86 18.17 -9.24
N ALA A 515 -25.25 17.14 -8.48
CA ALA A 515 -26.52 17.12 -7.74
C ALA A 515 -26.62 18.19 -6.63
N LEU A 516 -25.52 18.84 -6.26
CA LEU A 516 -25.48 19.96 -5.33
C LEU A 516 -25.41 21.32 -6.05
N GLY A 517 -25.52 21.33 -7.39
CA GLY A 517 -25.46 22.55 -8.19
C GLY A 517 -24.06 23.14 -8.33
N ARG A 518 -23.00 22.35 -8.08
CA ARG A 518 -21.61 22.82 -8.16
C ARG A 518 -21.02 22.46 -9.51
N THR A 519 -20.21 23.35 -10.06
CA THR A 519 -19.38 23.09 -11.25
C THR A 519 -18.06 22.40 -10.87
N PRO A 520 -17.32 21.82 -11.84
CA PRO A 520 -15.94 21.39 -11.62
C PRO A 520 -15.06 22.52 -11.05
N ASP A 521 -15.19 23.75 -11.54
CA ASP A 521 -14.38 24.87 -11.06
C ASP A 521 -14.68 25.26 -9.61
N ASP A 522 -15.93 25.15 -9.16
CA ASP A 522 -16.29 25.32 -7.74
C ASP A 522 -15.56 24.31 -6.85
N LEU A 523 -15.48 23.05 -7.28
CA LEU A 523 -14.76 22.00 -6.56
C LEU A 523 -13.25 22.23 -6.57
N LEU A 524 -12.68 22.72 -7.67
CA LEU A 524 -11.26 23.06 -7.77
C LEU A 524 -10.91 24.24 -6.86
N ALA A 525 -11.77 25.25 -6.77
CA ALA A 525 -11.60 26.36 -5.84
C ALA A 525 -11.63 25.88 -4.37
N GLN A 526 -12.56 24.99 -4.04
CA GLN A 526 -12.62 24.34 -2.71
C GLN A 526 -11.36 23.52 -2.43
N PHE A 527 -10.86 22.77 -3.42
CA PHE A 527 -9.61 22.01 -3.32
C PHE A 527 -8.41 22.91 -2.99
N ARG A 528 -8.26 24.01 -3.74
CA ARG A 528 -7.18 24.99 -3.57
C ARG A 528 -7.21 25.63 -2.19
N LYS A 529 -8.40 26.03 -1.72
CA LYS A 529 -8.61 26.56 -0.37
C LYS A 529 -8.23 25.55 0.71
N ALA A 530 -8.63 24.28 0.56
CA ALA A 530 -8.35 23.23 1.53
C ALA A 530 -6.88 22.80 1.58
N THR A 531 -6.12 22.98 0.49
CA THR A 531 -4.70 22.60 0.39
C THR A 531 -3.73 23.78 0.57
N GLY A 532 -4.24 25.00 0.80
CA GLY A 532 -3.41 26.20 0.92
C GLY A 532 -2.71 26.62 -0.37
N ARG A 533 -3.03 25.98 -1.51
CA ARG A 533 -2.57 26.34 -2.85
C ARG A 533 -3.42 27.48 -3.39
N VAL A 534 -3.28 28.67 -2.81
CA VAL A 534 -3.81 29.89 -3.44
C VAL A 534 -2.98 30.12 -4.71
N ALA A 535 -3.64 30.30 -5.85
CA ALA A 535 -2.97 30.64 -7.10
C ALA A 535 -2.15 31.92 -6.89
N VAL A 536 -0.84 31.83 -7.11
CA VAL A 536 -0.05 33.01 -7.45
C VAL A 536 -0.56 33.41 -8.83
N ASN A 537 -1.47 34.39 -8.86
CA ASN A 537 -1.96 34.92 -10.12
C ASN A 537 -0.82 35.62 -10.86
N ARG A 538 -0.87 35.45 -12.18
CA ARG A 538 0.04 35.96 -13.22
C ARG A 538 0.38 37.43 -13.08
#